data_AF-A0A971WZE6-F1
#
_entry.id   AF-A0A971WZE6-F1
#
_cell.length_a   1.000
_cell.length_b   1.000
_cell.length_c   1.000
_cell.angle_alpha   90.00
_cell.angle_beta   90.00
_cell.angle_gamma   90.00
#
_symmetry.space_group_name_H-M   'P 1'
#
loop_
_entity.id
_entity.type
_entity.pdbx_description
1 polymer ?
#
loop_
_entity_poly.entity_id
_entity_poly.type
_entity_poly.pdbx_seq_one_letter_code
_entity_poly.pdbx_strand_id
1 'polypeptide(L)' 'YIGDLIQRTEVELLKTPNLGKKSLTEIKDVLASRGLSLGMRLDNWPPASLKKDDKATA' A
#
# COMPACT_ATOMS: atom_id res chain seq x y z
N TYR A 1 -1.71 1.06 -6.09
CA TYR A 1 -1.41 2.43 -5.64
C TYR A 1 -0.83 2.46 -4.22
N ILE A 2 -0.26 3.57 -3.75
CA ILE A 2 0.27 3.68 -2.37
C ILE A 2 -0.83 3.38 -1.33
N GLY A 3 -2.07 3.82 -1.57
CA GLY A 3 -3.21 3.56 -0.68
C GLY A 3 -3.56 2.08 -0.52
N ASP A 4 -3.27 1.25 -1.52
CA ASP A 4 -3.44 -0.21 -1.40
C ASP A 4 -2.34 -0.80 -0.54
N LEU A 5 -1.12 -0.24 -0.62
CA LEU A 5 0.02 -0.66 0.20
C LEU A 5 -0.21 -0.37 1.68
N ILE A 6 -0.75 0.81 2.04
CA ILE A 6 -1.04 1.15 3.44
C ILE A 6 -2.24 0.41 4.02
N GLN A 7 -3.18 -0.05 3.20
CA GLN A 7 -4.27 -0.91 3.67
C GLN A 7 -3.81 -2.36 3.92
N ARG A 8 -2.72 -2.80 3.28
CA ARG A 8 -2.14 -4.12 3.52
C ARG A 8 -1.35 -4.12 4.82
N THR A 9 -1.42 -5.26 5.50
CA THR A 9 -0.65 -5.46 6.73
C THR A 9 0.79 -5.84 6.42
N GLU A 10 1.68 -5.53 7.36
CA GLU A 10 3.09 -5.91 7.30
C GLU A 10 3.28 -7.43 7.06
N VAL A 11 2.42 -8.24 7.67
CA VAL A 11 2.42 -9.70 7.54
C VAL A 11 2.07 -10.15 6.13
N GLU A 12 1.11 -9.50 5.48
CA GLU A 12 0.76 -9.81 4.09
C GLU A 12 1.87 -9.41 3.11
N LEU A 13 2.53 -8.28 3.35
CA LEU A 13 3.67 -7.86 2.54
C LEU A 13 4.84 -8.83 2.71
N LEU A 14 5.15 -9.27 3.93
CA LEU A 14 6.17 -10.28 4.21
C LEU A 14 5.86 -11.68 3.64
N LYS A 15 4.58 -12.00 3.40
CA LYS A 15 4.20 -13.24 2.71
C LYS A 15 4.52 -13.19 1.21
N THR A 16 4.77 -12.01 0.66
CA THR A 16 5.12 -11.86 -0.75
C THR A 16 6.58 -12.29 -0.95
N PRO A 17 6.87 -13.30 -1.79
CA PRO A 17 8.20 -13.92 -1.88
C PRO A 17 9.32 -12.96 -2.32
N ASN A 18 8.98 -11.83 -2.93
CA ASN A 18 9.93 -10.82 -3.39
C ASN A 18 10.13 -9.65 -2.40
N LEU A 19 9.47 -9.68 -1.24
CA LEU A 19 9.43 -8.55 -0.31
C LEU A 19 10.10 -8.96 1.01
N GLY A 20 11.38 -8.61 1.13
CA GLY A 20 12.20 -8.93 2.29
C GLY A 20 12.06 -7.91 3.43
N LYS A 21 12.63 -8.24 4.59
CA LYS A 21 12.68 -7.35 5.77
C LYS A 21 13.25 -5.96 5.46
N LYS A 22 14.27 -5.88 4.59
CA LYS A 22 14.88 -4.61 4.18
C LYS A 22 13.88 -3.72 3.44
N SER A 23 13.24 -4.25 2.40
CA SER A 23 12.21 -3.54 1.62
C SER A 23 11.01 -3.14 2.48
N LEU A 24 10.61 -4.00 3.42
CA LEU A 24 9.54 -3.72 4.37
C LEU A 24 9.86 -2.53 5.28
N THR A 25 11.09 -2.49 5.82
CA THR A 25 11.56 -1.37 6.63
C THR A 25 11.60 -0.08 5.81
N GLU A 26 12.08 -0.12 4.57
CA GLU A 26 12.06 1.06 3.68
C GLU A 26 10.64 1.56 3.42
N ILE A 27 9.69 0.65 3.15
CA ILE A 27 8.28 1.01 2.98
C ILE A 27 7.74 1.67 4.24
N LYS A 28 7.99 1.09 5.42
CA LYS A 28 7.56 1.66 6.70
C LYS A 28 8.18 3.03 6.95
N ASP A 29 9.45 3.22 6.65
CA ASP A 29 10.17 4.48 6.87
C ASP A 29 9.63 5.59 5.97
N VAL A 30 9.41 5.29 4.68
CA VAL A 30 8.79 6.23 3.73
C VAL A 30 7.37 6.60 4.14
N LEU A 31 6.60 5.64 4.64
CA LEU A 31 5.25 5.90 5.15
C LEU A 31 5.29 6.74 6.42
N ALA A 32 6.18 6.41 7.37
CA ALA A 32 6.35 7.14 8.61
C ALA A 32 6.79 8.60 8.37
N SER A 33 7.68 8.82 7.39
CA SER A 33 8.09 10.17 6.95
C SER A 33 6.91 11.02 6.46
N ARG A 34 5.85 10.38 5.95
CA ARG A 34 4.60 11.02 5.50
C ARG A 34 3.50 11.02 6.58
N GLY A 35 3.78 10.54 7.78
CA GLY A 35 2.80 10.38 8.86
C GLY A 35 1.80 9.24 8.63
N LEU A 36 2.14 8.28 7.77
CA LEU A 36 1.31 7.13 7.42
C LEU A 36 1.87 5.84 8.04
N SER A 37 1.03 4.81 8.12
CA SER A 37 1.41 3.50 8.65
C SER A 37 0.73 2.36 7.88
N LEU A 38 1.36 1.19 7.87
CA LEU A 38 0.78 -0.04 7.31
C LEU A 38 -0.41 -0.50 8.16
N GLY A 39 -1.42 -1.09 7.54
CA GLY A 39 -2.68 -1.46 8.18
C GLY A 39 -3.61 -0.29 8.48
N MET A 40 -3.35 0.91 7.94
CA MET A 40 -4.30 2.02 8.03
C MET A 40 -5.46 1.79 7.06
N ARG A 41 -6.68 1.89 7.59
CA ARG A 41 -7.89 1.90 6.77
C ARG A 41 -8.11 3.33 6.29
N LEU A 42 -8.01 3.54 4.99
CA LEU A 42 -8.34 4.82 4.38
C LEU A 42 -9.86 4.87 4.17
N ASP A 43 -10.53 5.77 4.89
CA ASP A 43 -11.92 6.11 4.57
C ASP A 43 -11.96 6.84 3.23
N ASN A 44 -12.83 6.41 2.31
CA ASN A 44 -13.00 6.96 0.96
C ASN A 44 -11.88 6.63 -0.07
N TRP A 45 -11.13 5.55 0.14
CA TRP A 45 -10.20 5.00 -0.85
C TRP A 45 -10.77 3.77 -1.57
N PRO A 46 -10.54 3.60 -2.90
CA PRO A 46 -9.90 4.54 -3.82
C PRO A 46 -10.84 5.70 -4.18
N PRO A 47 -10.36 6.96 -4.22
CA PRO A 47 -11.18 8.09 -4.65
C PRO A 47 -11.65 7.88 -6.09
N ALA A 48 -12.79 8.47 -6.46
CA ALA A 48 -13.42 8.26 -7.78
C ALA A 48 -12.48 8.55 -8.97
N SER A 49 -11.51 9.45 -8.78
CA SER A 49 -10.46 9.76 -9.77
C SER A 49 -9.50 8.60 -10.03
N LEU A 50 -9.31 7.72 -9.05
CA LEU A 50 -8.45 6.53 -9.12
C LEU A 50 -9.18 5.27 -9.65
N LYS A 51 -10.51 5.27 -9.66
CA LYS A 51 -11.33 4.16 -10.19
C LYS A 51 -11.32 4.03 -11.72
N LYS A 52 -10.55 4.85 -12.45
CA LYS A 52 -10.59 4.91 -13.93
C LYS A 52 -9.56 4.05 -14.67
N ASP A 53 -8.56 3.47 -14.00
CA ASP A 53 -7.47 2.77 -14.69
C ASP A 53 -7.49 1.24 -14.62
N ASP A 54 -8.43 0.61 -13.89
CA ASP A 54 -8.53 -0.86 -13.79
C ASP A 54 -9.46 -1.51 -14.85
N LYS A 55 -9.89 -0.73 -15.86
CA LYS A 55 -10.80 -1.20 -16.95
C LYS A 55 -10.25 -0.91 -18.35
N ALA A 56 -8.93 -0.76 -18.49
CA ALA A 56 -8.26 -0.53 -19.77
C ALA A 56 -7.53 -1.78 -20.28
N THR A 57 -8.23 -2.90 -20.39
CA THR A 57 -7.94 -3.98 -21.37
C THR A 57 -9.18 -4.87 -21.49
N ALA A 58 -10.07 -4.52 -22.41
CA ALA A 58 -11.02 -5.43 -23.04
C ALA A 58 -10.74 -5.41 -24.54
#